data_AF-H2ZKA2-F1
#
_entry.id   AF-H2ZKA2-F1
#
_cell.length_a   1.000
_cell.length_b   1.000
_cell.length_c   1.000
_cell.angle_alpha   90.00
_cell.angle_beta   90.00
_cell.angle_gamma   90.00
#
_symmetry.space_group_name_H-M   'P 1'
#
loop_
_entity.id
_entity.type
_entity.pdbx_description
1 polymer ?
#
loop_
_entity_poly.entity_id
_entity_poly.type
_entity_poly.pdbx_seq_one_letter_code
_entity_poly.pdbx_strand_id
1 'polypeptide(L)' 'MHKLKSSQREKVRQFVSLTNLGEKAAISCLSKHDWRLDIASDSFFNEPEAYFTERRTYVEKRKLESLFNALKG' A
#
# COMPACT_ATOMS: atom_id res chain seq x y z
N MET A 1 -1.38 -1.00 -19.94
CA MET A 1 -0.96 -0.02 -18.92
C MET A 1 0.00 0.94 -19.60
N HIS A 2 -0.33 2.22 -19.73
CA HIS A 2 0.61 3.19 -20.33
C HIS A 2 1.91 3.22 -19.52
N LYS A 3 3.05 3.29 -20.21
CA LYS A 3 4.36 3.28 -19.57
C LYS A 3 4.50 4.52 -18.68
N LEU A 4 4.86 4.31 -17.41
CA LEU A 4 5.07 5.42 -16.46
C LEU A 4 6.23 6.31 -16.94
N LYS A 5 6.08 7.62 -16.76
CA LYS A 5 7.16 8.61 -16.92
C LYS A 5 8.23 8.40 -15.84
N SER A 6 9.45 8.92 -16.06
CA SER A 6 10.54 8.75 -15.08
C SER A 6 10.19 9.34 -13.71
N SER A 7 9.59 10.54 -13.68
CA SER A 7 9.12 11.18 -12.45
C SER A 7 8.04 10.37 -11.72
N GLN A 8 7.17 9.68 -12.45
CA GLN A 8 6.15 8.81 -11.89
C GLN A 8 6.77 7.57 -11.24
N ARG A 9 7.77 6.94 -11.88
CA ARG A 9 8.49 5.79 -11.31
C ARG A 9 9.21 6.14 -10.00
N GLU A 10 9.82 7.32 -9.94
CA GLU A 10 10.48 7.79 -8.72
C GLU A 10 9.48 7.96 -7.58
N LYS A 11 8.33 8.59 -7.85
CA LYS A 11 7.25 8.70 -6.87
C LYS A 11 6.70 7.35 -6.41
N VAL A 12 6.58 6.36 -7.31
CA VAL A 12 6.19 4.99 -6.92
C VAL A 12 7.21 4.42 -5.93
N ARG A 13 8.51 4.52 -6.21
CA ARG A 13 9.55 3.99 -5.29
C ARG A 13 9.48 4.65 -3.92
N GLN A 14 9.37 5.98 -3.88
CA GLN A 14 9.24 6.73 -2.62
C GLN A 14 7.98 6.31 -1.87
N PHE A 15 6.84 6.24 -2.55
CA PHE A 15 5.57 5.85 -1.93
C PHE A 15 5.56 4.40 -1.42
N VAL A 16 6.16 3.47 -2.17
CA VAL A 16 6.33 2.07 -1.74
C VAL A 16 7.21 2.01 -0.49
N SER A 17 8.30 2.79 -0.44
CA SER A 17 9.17 2.85 0.74
C SER A 17 8.45 3.40 1.98
N LEU A 18 7.48 4.30 1.81
CA LEU A 18 6.72 4.89 2.92
C LEU A 18 5.59 3.98 3.40
N THR A 19 4.89 3.33 2.48
CA THR A 19 3.61 2.65 2.75
C THR A 19 3.71 1.13 2.82
N ASN A 20 4.82 0.57 2.34
CA ASN A 20 5.03 -0.87 2.16
C ASN A 20 3.91 -1.56 1.33
N LEU A 21 3.26 -0.78 0.45
CA LEU A 21 2.34 -1.30 -0.54
C LEU A 21 3.10 -1.94 -1.71
N GLY A 22 2.46 -2.88 -2.38
CA GLY A 22 2.96 -3.37 -3.66
C GLY A 22 2.85 -2.29 -4.73
N GLU A 23 3.75 -2.32 -5.73
CA GLU A 23 3.82 -1.30 -6.78
C GLU A 23 2.48 -1.02 -7.47
N LYS A 24 1.67 -2.07 -7.72
CA LYS A 24 0.36 -1.91 -8.37
C LYS A 24 -0.60 -1.06 -7.54
N ALA A 25 -0.63 -1.26 -6.22
CA ALA A 25 -1.47 -0.48 -5.30
C ALA A 25 -0.93 0.95 -5.16
N ALA A 26 0.40 1.11 -5.07
CA ALA A 26 1.06 2.41 -5.06
C ALA A 26 0.76 3.23 -6.32
N ILE A 27 0.83 2.61 -7.51
CA ILE A 27 0.48 3.25 -8.79
C ILE A 27 -0.99 3.68 -8.79
N SER A 28 -1.89 2.82 -8.30
CA SER A 28 -3.31 3.15 -8.23
C SER A 28 -3.57 4.34 -7.30
N CYS A 29 -2.97 4.36 -6.11
CA CYS A 29 -3.10 5.46 -5.16
C CYS A 29 -2.54 6.77 -5.73
N LEU A 30 -1.31 6.75 -6.26
CA LEU A 30 -0.69 7.93 -6.85
C LEU A 30 -1.47 8.46 -8.06
N SER A 31 -2.01 7.57 -8.90
CA SER A 31 -2.80 7.98 -10.06
C SER A 31 -4.14 8.62 -9.67
N LYS A 32 -4.74 8.25 -8.54
CA LYS A 32 -5.97 8.88 -8.03
C LYS A 32 -5.73 10.31 -7.50
N HIS A 33 -4.49 10.62 -7.13
CA HIS A 33 -4.09 11.90 -6.53
C HIS A 33 -3.19 12.71 -7.48
N ASP A 34 -3.38 12.58 -8.79
CA ASP A 34 -2.62 13.33 -9.81
C ASP A 34 -1.10 13.26 -9.63
N TRP A 35 -0.60 12.13 -9.13
CA TRP A 35 0.81 11.91 -8.81
C TRP A 35 1.38 12.89 -7.79
N ARG A 36 0.55 13.45 -6.91
CA ARG A 36 0.99 14.28 -5.77
C ARG A 36 1.32 13.37 -4.59
N LEU A 37 2.61 13.27 -4.28
CA LEU A 37 3.11 12.33 -3.27
C LEU A 37 2.60 12.71 -1.87
N ASP A 38 2.62 14.01 -1.54
CA ASP A 38 2.06 14.60 -0.33
C ASP A 38 0.61 14.18 -0.09
N ILE A 39 -0.27 14.46 -1.06
CA ILE A 39 -1.70 14.14 -0.92
C ILE A 39 -1.95 12.64 -0.86
N ALA A 40 -1.28 11.87 -1.73
CA ALA A 40 -1.45 10.43 -1.73
C ALA A 40 -1.03 9.81 -0.40
N SER A 41 0.04 10.34 0.22
CA SER A 41 0.53 9.87 1.52
C SER A 41 -0.44 10.22 2.62
N ASP A 42 -0.92 11.47 2.68
CA ASP A 42 -1.91 11.89 3.67
C ASP A 42 -3.20 11.05 3.55
N SER A 43 -3.70 10.84 2.33
CA SER A 43 -4.90 10.02 2.11
C SER A 43 -4.67 8.57 2.53
N PHE A 44 -3.53 7.97 2.20
CA PHE A 44 -3.21 6.60 2.58
C PHE A 44 -3.13 6.41 4.09
N PHE A 45 -2.48 7.32 4.82
CA PHE A 45 -2.33 7.19 6.27
C PHE A 45 -3.61 7.56 7.04
N ASN A 46 -4.50 8.36 6.46
CA ASN A 46 -5.82 8.62 7.01
C ASN A 46 -6.79 7.44 6.85
N GLU A 47 -6.76 6.75 5.70
CA GLU A 47 -7.64 5.61 5.42
C GLU A 47 -6.88 4.43 4.77
N PRO A 48 -5.99 3.75 5.52
CA PRO A 48 -5.15 2.71 4.96
C PRO A 48 -5.95 1.52 4.42
N GLU A 49 -7.11 1.21 5.04
CA GLU A 49 -7.97 0.09 4.65
C GLU A 49 -8.48 0.19 3.22
N ALA A 50 -8.69 1.40 2.69
CA ALA A 50 -9.14 1.63 1.32
C ALA A 50 -8.12 1.18 0.26
N TYR A 51 -6.87 0.93 0.66
CA TYR A 51 -5.76 0.60 -0.24
C TYR A 51 -5.26 -0.85 -0.09
N PHE A 52 -5.69 -1.55 0.94
CA PHE A 52 -5.43 -2.98 1.10
C PHE A 52 -6.52 -3.79 0.40
N THR A 53 -6.14 -4.87 -0.27
CA THR A 53 -7.13 -5.81 -0.79
C THR A 53 -7.65 -6.67 0.35
N GLU A 54 -8.95 -7.00 0.34
CA GLU A 54 -9.56 -7.91 1.33
C GLU A 54 -8.79 -9.24 1.47
N ARG A 55 -8.17 -9.70 0.38
CA ARG A 55 -7.32 -10.89 0.39
C ARG A 55 -6.05 -10.72 1.25
N ARG A 56 -5.41 -9.55 1.20
CA ARG A 56 -4.18 -9.28 1.97
C ARG A 56 -4.49 -9.17 3.47
N THR A 57 -5.53 -8.42 3.84
CA THR A 57 -5.94 -8.27 5.24
C THR A 57 -6.36 -9.60 5.85
N TYR A 58 -7.08 -10.45 5.11
CA TYR A 58 -7.45 -11.79 5.57
C TYR A 58 -6.24 -12.70 5.84
N VAL A 59 -5.26 -12.73 4.92
CA VAL A 59 -4.05 -13.55 5.08
C VAL A 59 -3.20 -13.06 6.26
N GLU A 60 -3.03 -11.75 6.40
CA GLU A 60 -2.28 -11.14 7.51
C GLU A 60 -2.94 -11.46 8.85
N LYS A 61 -4.26 -11.32 8.96
CA LYS A 61 -5.03 -11.66 10.16
C LYS A 61 -4.88 -13.14 10.55
N ARG A 62 -5.04 -14.06 9.59
CA ARG A 62 -4.87 -15.51 9.84
C ARG A 62 -3.46 -15.85 10.32
N LYS A 63 -2.43 -15.19 9.78
CA LYS A 63 -1.04 -15.39 10.20
C LYS A 63 -0.81 -14.87 11.62
N LEU A 64 -1.38 -13.71 11.95
CA LEU A 64 -1.30 -13.10 13.27
C LEU A 64 -1.98 -13.96 14.34
N GLU A 65 -3.19 -14.46 14.05
CA GLU A 65 -3.92 -15.39 14.91
C GLU A 65 -3.11 -16.68 15.16
N SER A 66 -2.50 -17.24 14.11
CA SER A 66 -1.66 -18.44 14.23
C SER A 66 -0.46 -18.22 15.14
N LEU A 67 0.28 -17.12 14.94
CA LEU A 67 1.43 -16.76 15.78
C LEU A 67 1.04 -16.54 17.25
N PHE A 68 -0.07 -15.85 17.48
CA PHE A 68 -0.58 -15.60 18.82
C PHE A 68 -0.96 -16.90 19.54
N ASN A 69 -1.62 -17.82 18.84
CA ASN A 69 -1.97 -19.13 19.41
C ASN A 69 -0.73 -19.98 19.70
N ALA A 70 0.30 -19.91 18.84
CA ALA A 70 1.56 -20.61 19.04
C ALA A 70 2.37 -20.06 20.24
N LEU A 71 2.24 -18.77 20.56
CA LEU A 71 2.88 -18.16 21.73
C LEU A 71 2.09 -18.37 23.04
N LYS A 72 0.81 -18.74 22.95
CA LYS A 72 -0.07 -18.98 24.10
C LYS A 72 -0.03 -20.42 24.62
N GLY A 73 0.54 -21.36 23.86
CA GLY A 73 0.74 -22.76 24.26
C GLY A 73 2.14 -22.99 24.77
#